data_AF-A0A2E7I102-F1
#
_entry.id   AF-A0A2E7I102-F1
#
_cell.length_a   1.000
_cell.length_b   1.000
_cell.length_c   1.000
_cell.angle_alpha   90.00
_cell.angle_beta   90.00
_cell.angle_gamma   90.00
#
_symmetry.space_group_name_H-M   'P 1'
#
loop_
_entity.id
_entity.type
_entity.pdbx_description
1 polymer ?
#
loop_
_entity_poly.entity_id
_entity_poly.type
_entity_poly.pdbx_seq_one_letter_code
_entity_poly.pdbx_strand_id
1 'polypeptide(L)' 'MHHYFVVSKSTDDITAVVQRTSQPQNLDDKKFVKADGLLLPIYYRLLSQKTVVTLQEVLNY' A
#
# COMPACT_ATOMS: atom_id res chain seq x y z
N MET A 1 16.57 -1.27 -1.77
CA MET A 1 15.37 -2.12 -1.86
C MET A 1 14.20 -1.33 -1.29
N HIS A 2 13.11 -1.15 -2.02
CA HIS A 2 11.99 -0.26 -1.67
C HIS A 2 10.70 -1.06 -1.42
N HIS A 3 9.85 -0.57 -0.52
CA HIS A 3 8.53 -1.14 -0.28
C HIS A 3 7.47 -0.39 -1.09
N TYR A 4 6.44 -1.11 -1.53
CA TYR A 4 5.31 -0.56 -2.27
C TYR A 4 4.01 -1.16 -1.75
N PHE A 5 3.01 -0.32 -1.56
CA PHE A 5 1.61 -0.72 -1.42
C PHE A 5 1.07 -1.13 -2.80
N VAL A 6 0.48 -2.32 -2.88
CA VAL A 6 -0.26 -2.80 -4.03
C VAL A 6 -1.71 -2.43 -3.83
N VAL A 7 -2.18 -1.43 -4.57
CA VAL A 7 -3.49 -0.83 -4.38
C VAL A 7 -4.40 -1.20 -5.54
N SER A 8 -5.59 -1.70 -5.21
CA SER A 8 -6.66 -1.94 -6.17
C SER A 8 -7.13 -0.63 -6.78
N LYS A 9 -7.16 -0.49 -8.10
CA LYS A 9 -7.62 0.76 -8.75
C LYS A 9 -9.13 0.96 -8.63
N SER A 10 -9.91 -0.11 -8.46
CA SER A 10 -11.37 -0.03 -8.38
C SER A 10 -11.87 0.32 -6.98
N THR A 11 -11.18 -0.14 -5.94
CA THR A 11 -11.62 0.02 -4.54
C THR A 11 -10.70 0.91 -3.70
N ASP A 12 -9.53 1.26 -4.21
CA ASP A 12 -8.46 1.98 -3.51
C ASP A 12 -7.93 1.27 -2.24
N ASP A 13 -8.22 -0.03 -2.12
CA ASP A 13 -7.75 -0.86 -1.02
C ASP A 13 -6.30 -1.31 -1.21
N ILE A 14 -5.55 -1.34 -0.12
CA ILE A 14 -4.24 -1.96 -0.08
C ILE A 14 -4.45 -3.47 0.02
N THR A 15 -4.08 -4.16 -1.05
CA THR A 15 -4.18 -5.63 -1.15
C THR A 15 -2.94 -6.35 -0.62
N ALA A 16 -1.78 -5.71 -0.74
CA ALA A 16 -0.51 -6.26 -0.29
C ALA A 16 0.55 -5.17 -0.13
N VAL A 17 1.63 -5.50 0.57
CA VAL A 17 2.89 -4.75 0.57
C VAL A 17 3.96 -5.64 -0.06
N VAL A 18 4.67 -5.12 -1.06
CA VAL A 18 5.74 -5.84 -1.74
C VAL A 18 7.06 -5.09 -1.67
N GLN A 19 8.15 -5.83 -1.59
CA GLN A 19 9.50 -5.27 -1.62
C GLN A 19 10.12 -5.48 -3.01
N ARG A 20 10.62 -4.42 -3.64
CA ARG A 20 11.23 -4.47 -4.98
C ARG A 20 12.55 -3.71 -5.04
N THR A 21 13.43 -4.13 -5.93
CA THR A 21 14.69 -3.44 -6.23
C THR A 21 14.52 -2.36 -7.30
N SER A 22 13.50 -2.46 -8.15
CA SER A 22 13.17 -1.51 -9.22
C SER A 22 11.79 -0.88 -9.05
N GLN A 23 11.55 0.20 -9.81
CA GLN A 23 10.26 0.88 -9.81
C GLN A 23 9.20 0.00 -10.51
N PRO A 24 8.05 -0.27 -9.85
CA PRO A 24 7.00 -1.10 -10.42
C PRO A 24 6.28 -0.39 -11.56
N GLN A 25 5.87 -1.17 -12.56
CA GLN A 25 4.99 -0.71 -13.61
C GLN A 25 3.56 -0.67 -13.09
N ASN A 26 2.81 0.33 -13.54
CA ASN A 26 1.39 0.44 -13.24
C ASN A 26 0.66 -0.65 -14.04
N LEU A 27 -0.11 -1.51 -13.36
CA LEU A 27 -0.88 -2.59 -13.99
C LEU A 27 -2.32 -2.14 -14.22
N ASP A 28 -3.05 -2.80 -15.10
CA ASP A 28 -4.41 -2.37 -15.45
C ASP A 28 -5.36 -2.37 -14.25
N ASP A 29 -5.25 -3.36 -13.36
CA ASP A 29 -6.08 -3.54 -12.17
C ASP A 29 -5.47 -2.95 -10.88
N LYS A 30 -4.15 -2.71 -10.87
CA LYS A 30 -3.39 -2.37 -9.66
C LYS A 30 -2.43 -1.22 -9.89
N LYS A 31 -2.35 -0.33 -8.91
CA LYS A 31 -1.31 0.69 -8.82
C LYS A 31 -0.34 0.34 -7.69
N PHE A 32 0.93 0.69 -7.90
CA PHE A 32 1.96 0.53 -6.88
C PHE A 32 2.33 1.90 -6.34
N VAL A 33 2.10 2.10 -5.05
CA VAL A 33 2.43 3.36 -4.37
C VAL A 33 3.60 3.10 -3.45
N LYS A 34 4.63 3.93 -3.51
CA LYS A 34 5.82 3.76 -2.68
C LYS A 34 5.41 3.85 -1.21
N ALA A 35 5.72 2.81 -0.45
CA ALA A 35 5.53 2.77 0.98
C ALA A 35 6.83 3.26 1.64
N ASP A 36 6.89 4.55 1.95
CA ASP A 36 8.01 5.08 2.73
C ASP A 36 8.01 4.44 4.12
N GLY A 37 9.20 4.24 4.70
CA GLY A 37 9.39 3.39 5.88
C GLY A 37 8.53 3.77 7.10
N LEU A 38 8.09 5.03 7.19
CA LEU A 38 7.20 5.54 8.23
C LEU A 38 5.74 5.07 8.07
N LEU A 39 5.31 4.77 6.84
CA LEU A 39 3.94 4.35 6.54
C LEU A 39 3.69 2.87 6.85
N LEU A 40 4.75 2.05 6.90
CA LEU A 40 4.64 0.61 7.17
C LEU A 40 4.09 0.31 8.58
N PRO A 41 4.63 0.89 9.68
CA PRO A 41 4.05 0.72 11.00
C PRO A 41 2.58 1.19 11.08
N ILE A 42 2.23 2.28 10.39
CA ILE A 42 0.87 2.84 10.35
C ILE A 42 -0.08 1.84 9.69
N TYR A 43 0.30 1.31 8.52
CA TYR A 43 -0.47 0.28 7.81
C TYR A 43 -0.75 -0.93 8.71
N TYR A 44 0.27 -1.50 9.37
CA TYR A 44 0.08 -2.67 10.24
C TYR A 44 -0.78 -2.37 11.47
N ARG A 45 -0.71 -1.14 11.99
CA ARG A 45 -1.58 -0.70 13.09
C ARG A 45 -3.03 -0.55 12.65
N LEU A 46 -3.29 0.01 11.47
CA LEU A 46 -4.66 0.12 10.94
C LEU A 46 -5.23 -1.26 10.61
N LEU A 47 -4.41 -2.15 10.04
CA LEU A 47 -4.79 -3.52 9.71
C LEU A 47 -5.13 -4.36 10.95
N SER A 48 -4.52 -4.09 12.11
CA SER A 48 -4.91 -4.78 13.35
C SER A 48 -6.28 -4.33 13.88
N GLN A 49 -6.76 -3.16 13.46
CA GLN A 49 -8.06 -2.61 13.83
C GLN A 49 -9.14 -2.90 12.79
N LYS A 50 -8.77 -3.19 11.54
CA LYS A 50 -9.68 -3.39 10.41
C LYS A 50 -9.18 -4.48 9.46
N THR A 51 -10.10 -5.25 8.90
CA THR A 51 -9.78 -6.32 7.94
C THR A 51 -9.26 -5.80 6.59
N VAL A 52 -9.64 -4.58 6.20
CA VAL A 52 -9.24 -3.92 4.95
C VAL A 52 -8.87 -2.47 5.26
N VAL A 53 -7.79 -2.00 4.63
CA VAL A 53 -7.27 -0.63 4.80
C VAL A 53 -7.12 0.01 3.42
N THR A 54 -7.68 1.21 3.28
CA THR A 54 -7.57 2.01 2.05
C THR A 54 -6.23 2.74 2.00
N LEU A 55 -5.77 3.08 0.79
CA LEU A 55 -4.57 3.89 0.63
C LEU A 55 -4.70 5.25 1.32
N GLN A 56 -5.88 5.88 1.22
CA GLN A 56 -6.10 7.20 1.77
C GLN A 56 -6.07 7.24 3.31
N GLU A 57 -6.48 6.16 3.98
CA GLU A 57 -6.33 6.03 5.44
C GLU A 57 -4.87 5.98 5.88
N VAL A 58 -3.99 5.36 5.08
CA VAL A 58 -2.56 5.30 5.40
C VAL A 58 -1.87 6.64 5.10
N LEU A 59 -2.28 7.36 4.05
CA LEU A 59 -1.65 8.61 3.64
C LEU A 59 -2.05 9.84 4.50
N ASN A 60 -3.22 9.81 5.14
CA ASN A 60 -3.73 10.93 5.95
C ASN A 60 -3.48 10.81 7.46
N TYR A 61 -2.71 9.80 7.88
CA TYR A 61 -2.40 9.51 9.29
C TYR A 61 -1.08 10.15 9.71
#